data_AF-W0FH55-F1
#
_entry.id   AF-W0FH55-F1
#
_cell.length_a   1.000
_cell.length_b   1.000
_cell.length_c   1.000
_cell.angle_alpha   90.00
_cell.angle_beta   90.00
_cell.angle_gamma   90.00
#
_symmetry.space_group_name_H-M   'P 1'
#
loop_
_entity.id
_entity.type
_entity.pdbx_description
1 polymer ?
#
loop_
_entity_poly.entity_id
_entity_poly.type
_entity_poly.pdbx_seq_one_letter_code
_entity_poly.pdbx_strand_id
1 'polypeptide(L)'
;MSDRRVDTMKKLIIAAITCLAITLSGCGTTNTIVSESPVDADYIPAHDEIETTQEYEIDLLGDGGLFKLMPNTHTVHHPAEYRIQYRRTYENGDSDTYWIEVDRDEYEKIIDMLDE
;
A
#
# COMPACT_ATOMS: atom_id res chain seq x y z
N MET A 1 -38.75 -27.81 -24.94
CA MET A 1 -38.14 -28.03 -23.60
C MET A 1 -36.82 -27.25 -23.41
N SER A 2 -36.53 -26.27 -24.27
CA SER A 2 -35.33 -25.41 -24.22
C SER A 2 -35.60 -24.07 -23.51
N ASP A 3 -36.76 -23.45 -23.74
CA ASP A 3 -37.05 -22.09 -23.27
C ASP A 3 -37.16 -21.92 -21.74
N ARG A 4 -37.75 -22.89 -21.02
CA ARG A 4 -37.84 -22.79 -19.54
C ARG A 4 -36.47 -22.77 -18.86
N ARG A 5 -35.45 -23.40 -19.45
CA ARG A 5 -34.09 -23.41 -18.85
C ARG A 5 -33.40 -22.08 -19.04
N VAL A 6 -33.65 -21.40 -20.16
CA VAL A 6 -33.09 -20.07 -20.46
C VAL A 6 -33.69 -19.01 -19.53
N ASP A 7 -35.00 -19.04 -19.28
CA ASP A 7 -35.63 -18.07 -18.36
C ASP A 7 -35.25 -18.28 -16.90
N THR A 8 -35.05 -19.53 -16.49
CA THR A 8 -34.59 -19.85 -15.13
C THR A 8 -33.13 -19.44 -14.93
N MET A 9 -32.27 -19.62 -15.95
CA MET A 9 -30.88 -19.14 -15.91
C MET A 9 -30.79 -17.61 -15.90
N LYS A 10 -31.61 -16.90 -16.69
CA LYS A 10 -31.66 -15.42 -16.67
C LYS A 10 -32.06 -14.88 -15.29
N LYS A 11 -33.05 -15.49 -14.64
CA LYS A 11 -33.47 -15.11 -13.28
C LYS A 11 -32.38 -15.36 -12.24
N LEU A 12 -31.63 -16.46 -12.37
CA LEU A 12 -30.49 -16.77 -11.49
C LEU A 12 -29.32 -15.81 -11.70
N ILE A 13 -29.02 -15.43 -12.94
CA ILE A 13 -27.95 -14.46 -13.26
C ILE A 13 -28.33 -13.07 -12.73
N ILE A 14 -29.58 -12.64 -12.93
CA ILE A 14 -30.06 -11.36 -12.41
C ILE A 14 -30.00 -11.36 -10.87
N ALA A 15 -30.46 -12.42 -10.20
CA ALA A 15 -30.40 -12.52 -8.74
C ALA A 15 -28.95 -12.51 -8.20
N ALA A 16 -28.01 -13.13 -8.91
CA ALA A 16 -26.59 -13.13 -8.53
C ALA A 16 -25.94 -11.74 -8.66
N ILE A 17 -26.29 -10.98 -9.71
CA ILE A 17 -25.79 -9.61 -9.92
C ILE A 17 -26.37 -8.65 -8.86
N THR A 18 -27.64 -8.80 -8.50
CA THR A 18 -28.26 -7.95 -7.47
C THR A 18 -27.69 -8.21 -6.07
N CYS A 19 -27.37 -9.47 -5.73
CA CYS A 19 -26.70 -9.78 -4.45
C CYS A 19 -25.28 -9.21 -4.36
N LEU A 20 -24.54 -9.16 -5.47
CA LEU A 20 -23.18 -8.61 -5.52
C LEU A 20 -23.15 -7.08 -5.35
N ALA A 21 -24.20 -6.38 -5.80
CA ALA A 21 -24.32 -4.93 -5.64
C ALA A 21 -24.61 -4.51 -4.19
N ILE A 22 -25.30 -5.35 -3.41
CA ILE A 22 -25.67 -5.03 -2.02
C ILE A 22 -24.49 -5.20 -1.06
N THR A 23 -23.50 -6.05 -1.38
CA THR A 23 -22.31 -6.25 -0.54
C THR A 23 -21.24 -5.16 -0.71
N LEU A 24 -21.32 -4.33 -1.76
CA LEU A 24 -20.38 -3.22 -1.98
C LEU A 24 -20.81 -1.91 -1.29
N SER A 25 -22.02 -1.84 -0.73
CA SER A 25 -22.53 -0.64 -0.05
C SER A 25 -22.24 -0.63 1.46
N GLY A 26 -21.43 -1.57 1.95
CA GLY A 26 -21.27 -1.88 3.37
C GLY A 26 -19.83 -1.79 3.89
N CYS A 27 -19.13 -0.68 3.67
CA CYS A 27 -18.07 -0.20 4.58
C CYS A 27 -17.70 1.24 4.19
N GLY A 28 -18.49 2.20 4.66
CA GLY A 28 -18.32 3.60 4.28
C GLY A 28 -18.76 4.54 5.39
N THR A 29 -18.36 4.26 6.63
CA THR A 29 -18.20 5.35 7.59
C THR A 29 -16.93 6.08 7.18
N THR A 30 -17.04 6.96 6.18
CA THR A 30 -16.09 8.07 6.02
C THR A 30 -16.25 8.94 7.24
N ASN A 31 -15.58 8.57 8.33
CA ASN A 31 -15.43 9.44 9.47
C ASN A 31 -14.70 10.69 8.98
N THR A 32 -15.35 11.84 9.07
CA THR A 32 -14.75 13.11 8.65
C THR A 32 -13.56 13.41 9.55
N ILE A 33 -12.42 13.77 8.94
CA ILE A 33 -11.25 14.25 9.66
C ILE A 33 -11.55 15.68 10.15
N VAL A 34 -11.45 15.90 11.45
CA VAL A 34 -11.72 17.20 12.10
C VAL A 34 -10.42 17.97 12.32
N SER A 35 -9.34 17.27 12.63
CA SER A 35 -8.02 17.87 12.78
C SER A 35 -6.93 16.92 12.32
N GLU A 36 -5.85 17.53 11.84
CA GLU A 36 -4.61 16.86 11.51
C GLU A 36 -3.45 17.74 11.99
N SER A 37 -2.52 17.16 12.73
CA SER A 37 -1.37 17.88 13.29
C SER A 37 -0.13 17.00 13.30
N PRO A 38 1.07 17.56 13.09
CA PRO A 38 2.31 16.82 13.32
C PRO A 38 2.43 16.48 14.81
N VAL A 39 2.98 15.31 15.11
CA VAL A 39 3.18 14.83 16.48
C VAL A 39 4.57 14.25 16.73
N ASP A 40 5.30 13.90 15.67
CA ASP A 40 6.66 13.38 15.74
C ASP A 40 7.40 13.62 14.42
N ALA A 41 8.74 13.53 14.45
CA ALA A 41 9.61 13.69 13.30
C ALA A 41 10.78 12.68 13.37
N ASP A 42 11.10 12.03 12.25
CA ASP A 42 12.18 11.06 12.14
C ASP A 42 13.05 11.36 10.92
N TYR A 43 14.36 11.18 11.07
CA TYR A 43 15.33 11.38 10.01
C TYR A 43 16.11 10.09 9.78
N ILE A 44 16.04 9.59 8.55
CA ILE A 44 16.78 8.41 8.13
C ILE A 44 17.92 8.88 7.23
N PRO A 45 19.19 8.74 7.66
CA PRO A 45 20.31 9.13 6.82
C PRO A 45 20.40 8.24 5.57
N ALA A 46 20.94 8.81 4.51
CA ALA A 46 21.29 8.06 3.30
C ALA A 46 22.19 6.88 3.66
N HIS A 47 21.92 5.71 3.10
CA HIS A 47 22.64 4.49 3.39
C HIS A 47 22.65 3.57 2.18
N ASP A 48 23.60 2.63 2.19
CA ASP A 48 23.68 1.57 1.19
C ASP A 48 23.17 0.28 1.83
N GLU A 49 22.23 -0.39 1.18
CA GLU A 49 21.73 -1.71 1.58
C GLU A 49 22.18 -2.78 0.58
N ILE A 50 22.50 -3.97 1.08
CA ILE A 50 22.77 -5.13 0.24
C ILE A 50 21.45 -5.86 0.02
N GLU A 51 20.85 -5.67 -1.16
CA GLU A 51 19.63 -6.37 -1.54
C GLU A 51 19.97 -7.65 -2.30
N THR A 52 19.14 -8.69 -2.09
CA THR A 52 19.22 -9.92 -2.87
C THR A 52 17.89 -10.17 -3.54
N THR A 53 17.86 -9.97 -4.86
CA THR A 53 16.70 -10.31 -5.70
C THR A 53 16.86 -11.73 -6.26
N GLN A 54 15.76 -12.31 -6.73
CA GLN A 54 15.77 -13.62 -7.38
C GLN A 54 15.59 -13.42 -8.88
N GLU A 55 16.54 -13.87 -9.68
CA GLU A 55 16.52 -13.76 -11.14
C GLU A 55 16.54 -15.13 -11.79
N TYR A 56 15.82 -15.28 -12.90
CA TYR A 56 15.87 -16.51 -13.69
C TYR A 56 17.02 -16.44 -14.69
N GLU A 57 17.95 -17.37 -14.59
CA GLU A 57 19.06 -17.54 -15.52
C GLU A 57 18.86 -18.82 -16.35
N ILE A 58 19.22 -18.76 -17.64
CA ILE A 58 19.17 -19.92 -18.53
C ILE A 58 20.49 -20.67 -18.39
N ASP A 59 20.43 -21.89 -17.86
CA ASP A 59 21.59 -22.77 -17.87
C ASP A 59 21.75 -23.40 -19.27
N LEU A 60 22.54 -22.73 -20.11
CA LEU A 60 22.86 -23.19 -21.47
C LEU A 60 23.85 -24.36 -21.49
N LEU A 61 24.46 -24.72 -20.36
CA LEU A 61 25.52 -25.73 -20.26
C LEU A 61 25.09 -27.01 -19.52
N GLY A 62 23.94 -27.00 -18.85
CA GLY A 62 23.32 -28.18 -18.24
C GLY A 62 22.49 -29.01 -19.23
N ASP A 63 22.39 -30.32 -18.95
CA ASP A 63 21.76 -31.42 -19.74
C ASP A 63 20.25 -31.29 -20.08
N GLY A 64 19.71 -30.08 -20.28
CA GLY A 64 18.30 -29.92 -20.65
C GLY A 64 17.74 -28.51 -20.75
N GLY A 65 18.58 -27.45 -20.75
CA GLY A 65 18.08 -26.07 -20.90
C GLY A 65 17.08 -25.67 -19.82
N LEU A 66 17.42 -25.95 -18.55
CA LEU A 66 16.56 -25.64 -17.42
C LEU A 66 16.77 -24.19 -16.97
N PHE A 67 15.68 -23.46 -16.74
CA PHE A 67 15.71 -22.19 -16.05
C PHE A 67 16.05 -22.42 -14.57
N LYS A 68 17.07 -21.73 -14.07
CA LYS A 68 17.45 -21.75 -12.66
C LYS A 68 17.16 -20.40 -12.03
N LEU A 69 16.57 -20.42 -10.84
CA LEU A 69 16.45 -19.21 -10.02
C LEU A 69 17.77 -19.01 -9.28
N MET A 70 18.43 -17.89 -9.56
CA MET A 70 19.72 -17.54 -8.98
C MET A 70 19.56 -16.25 -8.14
N PRO A 71 20.15 -16.20 -6.94
CA PRO A 71 20.19 -14.96 -6.19
C PRO A 71 21.09 -13.95 -6.89
N ASN A 72 20.60 -12.72 -7.08
CA ASN A 72 21.38 -11.58 -7.53
C ASN A 72 21.55 -10.60 -6.37
N THR A 73 22.74 -10.60 -5.78
CA THR A 73 23.09 -9.71 -4.69
C THR A 73 23.77 -8.46 -5.23
N HIS A 74 23.21 -7.30 -4.93
CA HIS A 74 23.75 -6.00 -5.35
C HIS A 74 23.56 -4.95 -4.27
N THR A 75 24.36 -3.90 -4.34
CA THR A 75 24.25 -2.76 -3.43
C THR A 75 23.26 -1.76 -4.01
N VAL A 76 22.26 -1.39 -3.21
CA VAL A 76 21.27 -0.35 -3.54
C VAL A 76 21.54 0.85 -2.65
N HIS A 77 21.58 2.02 -3.28
CA HIS A 77 21.73 3.29 -2.57
C HIS A 77 20.35 3.85 -2.22
N HIS A 78 20.11 4.09 -0.93
CA HIS A 78 18.89 4.72 -0.43
C HIS A 78 19.19 6.18 -0.07
N PRO A 79 18.45 7.15 -0.63
CA PRO A 79 18.61 8.55 -0.27
C PRO A 79 18.21 8.80 1.18
N ALA A 80 18.57 9.96 1.71
CA ALA A 80 18.10 10.37 3.03
C ALA A 80 16.59 10.65 2.99
N GLU A 81 15.87 10.22 4.03
CA GLU A 81 14.43 10.40 4.15
C GLU A 81 14.11 11.26 5.36
N TYR A 82 13.17 12.18 5.17
CA TYR A 82 12.66 13.06 6.22
C TYR A 82 11.19 12.69 6.42
N ARG A 83 10.84 12.19 7.61
CA ARG A 83 9.50 11.66 7.87
C ARG A 83 8.83 12.43 9.00
N ILE A 84 7.57 12.79 8.82
CA ILE A 84 6.74 13.42 9.85
C ILE A 84 5.59 12.48 10.20
N GLN A 85 5.36 12.27 11.49
CA GLN A 85 4.18 11.58 11.96
C GLN A 85 3.06 12.59 12.16
N TYR A 86 1.93 12.37 11.49
CA TYR A 86 0.72 13.13 11.70
C TYR A 86 -0.27 12.33 12.53
N ARG A 87 -1.00 13.02 13.41
CA ARG A 87 -2.19 12.48 14.08
C ARG A 87 -3.43 13.05 13.42
N ARG A 88 -4.34 12.19 12.98
CA ARG A 88 -5.69 12.59 12.56
C ARG A 88 -6.67 12.32 13.68
N THR A 89 -7.57 13.26 13.92
CA THR A 89 -8.71 13.08 14.82
C THR A 89 -10.00 13.18 14.03
N TYR A 90 -10.89 12.24 14.27
CA TYR A 90 -12.15 12.08 13.57
C TYR A 90 -13.31 12.65 14.40
N GLU A 91 -14.45 12.94 13.76
CA GLU A 91 -15.64 13.48 14.44
C GLU A 91 -16.18 12.58 15.56
N ASN A 92 -15.95 11.28 15.46
CA ASN A 92 -16.37 10.31 16.47
C ASN A 92 -15.42 10.25 17.69
N GLY A 93 -14.36 11.06 17.70
CA GLY A 93 -13.36 11.10 18.76
C GLY A 93 -12.23 10.08 18.60
N ASP A 94 -12.28 9.23 17.57
CA ASP A 94 -11.17 8.32 17.26
C ASP A 94 -9.96 9.12 16.73
N SER A 95 -8.77 8.55 16.89
CA SER A 95 -7.56 9.09 16.28
C SER A 95 -6.66 7.99 15.75
N ASP A 96 -5.98 8.26 14.63
CA ASP A 96 -4.89 7.44 14.12
C ASP A 96 -3.61 8.26 13.95
N THR A 97 -2.51 7.56 13.70
CA THR A 97 -1.22 8.17 13.38
C THR A 97 -0.64 7.51 12.15
N TYR A 98 0.08 8.28 11.34
CA TYR A 98 0.70 7.80 10.13
C TYR A 98 1.92 8.64 9.76
N TRP A 99 2.88 8.03 9.08
CA TRP A 99 4.11 8.69 8.62
C TRP A 99 3.96 9.15 7.17
N ILE A 100 4.44 10.36 6.89
CA ILE A 100 4.60 10.89 5.53
C ILE A 100 6.07 11.23 5.33
N GLU A 101 6.63 10.86 4.17
CA GLU A 101 7.91 11.37 3.70
C GLU A 101 7.71 12.77 3.12
N VAL A 102 8.47 13.73 3.61
CA VAL A 102 8.45 15.15 3.21
C VAL A 102 9.82 15.56 2.68
N ASP A 103 9.90 16.73 2.06
CA ASP A 103 11.20 17.32 1.74
C ASP A 103 11.87 17.90 3.00
N ARG A 104 13.17 18.21 2.85
CA ARG A 104 13.98 18.74 3.94
C ARG A 104 13.46 20.10 4.46
N ASP A 105 12.99 20.96 3.58
CA ASP A 105 12.57 22.33 3.95
C ASP A 105 11.25 22.31 4.74
N GLU A 106 10.36 21.35 4.44
CA GLU A 106 9.15 21.08 5.20
C GLU A 106 9.48 20.44 6.55
N TYR A 107 10.40 19.47 6.58
CA TYR A 107 10.86 18.82 7.80
C TYR A 107 11.44 19.82 8.81
N GLU A 108 12.36 20.69 8.38
CA GLU A 108 12.99 21.69 9.26
C GLU A 108 11.95 22.64 9.87
N LYS A 109 10.94 23.08 9.10
CA LYS A 109 9.85 23.93 9.62
C LYS A 109 8.99 23.22 10.65
N ILE A 110 8.70 21.93 10.44
CA ILE A 110 7.81 21.18 11.33
C ILE A 110 8.53 20.82 12.64
N ILE A 111 9.83 20.53 12.59
CA ILE A 111 10.62 20.34 13.81
C ILE A 111 10.58 21.60 14.68
N ASP A 112 10.80 22.77 14.08
CA ASP A 112 10.73 24.03 14.82
C ASP A 112 9.35 24.22 15.51
N MET A 113 8.26 23.75 14.89
CA MET A 113 6.92 23.79 15.47
C MET A 113 6.69 22.74 16.58
N LEU A 114 7.39 21.61 16.55
CA LEU A 114 7.25 20.53 17.55
C LEU A 114 8.04 20.83 18.83
N ASP A 115 9.08 21.65 18.74
CA ASP A 115 9.94 22.03 19.87
C ASP A 115 9.38 23.23 20.69
N GLU A 116 8.31 23.89 20.24
CA GLU A 116 7.60 24.99 20.93
C GLU A 116 6.55 24.51 21.95
#